data_AF-A0A7S2HCP6-F1
#
_entry.id   AF-A0A7S2HCP6-F1
#
_cell.length_a   1.000
_cell.length_b   1.000
_cell.length_c   1.000
_cell.angle_alpha   90.00
_cell.angle_beta   90.00
_cell.angle_gamma   90.00
#
_symmetry.space_group_name_H-M   'P 1'
#
loop_
_entity.id
_entity.type
_entity.pdbx_description
1 polymer ?
#
loop_
_entity_poly.entity_id
_entity_poly.type
_entity_poly.pdbx_seq_one_letter_code
_entity_poly.pdbx_strand_id
1 'polypeptide(L)'
;EEYEEDEGGSAGGEGSSAELWTRLAGLVPVGDAGEVVRAKLFEQIDSDADGSVSLVEVEDGLASALGVDAGRRVEALQALISRAFEAAKALDSSAHVVNDDCSLEEFTILCAYLHAGCTLCAKLRVTPEADRLPNLGQQALESLCASIPSEWRVDSSAALADFVKLTGWAAGEVAGEQAVHAIILRALPALMPAPPPSTATGRATARAVAPASPEEDEEVVEEDEDEEEAEGRKAT
;
A
#
# COMPACT_ATOMS: atom_id res chain seq x y z
N GLU A 1 -14.66 -45.04 44.64
CA GLU A 1 -15.08 -44.32 43.43
C GLU A 1 -14.17 -43.13 43.33
N GLU A 2 -13.14 -43.30 42.50
CA GLU A 2 -12.03 -42.37 42.29
C GLU A 2 -12.39 -41.59 41.02
N TYR A 3 -12.52 -40.28 41.14
CA TYR A 3 -12.83 -39.41 40.01
C TYR A 3 -11.50 -39.06 39.33
N GLU A 4 -11.27 -39.61 38.15
CA GLU A 4 -10.18 -39.18 37.27
C GLU A 4 -10.61 -37.86 36.60
N GLU A 5 -9.89 -36.78 36.92
CA GLU A 5 -9.96 -35.50 36.24
C GLU A 5 -9.23 -35.61 34.90
N ASP A 6 -9.98 -35.60 33.79
CA ASP A 6 -9.42 -35.60 32.43
C ASP A 6 -9.00 -34.17 32.05
N GLU A 7 -7.73 -33.84 32.27
CA GLU A 7 -7.08 -32.65 31.74
C GLU A 7 -6.82 -32.80 30.23
N GLY A 8 -7.86 -32.57 29.43
CA GLY A 8 -7.77 -32.44 27.97
C GLY A 8 -7.18 -31.09 27.55
N GLY A 9 -5.87 -30.94 27.64
CA GLY A 9 -5.12 -29.79 27.11
C GLY A 9 -5.23 -29.66 25.58
N SER A 10 -6.01 -28.68 25.12
CA SER A 10 -6.12 -28.32 23.70
C SER A 10 -4.94 -27.42 23.28
N ALA A 11 -3.77 -28.02 23.08
CA ALA A 11 -2.63 -27.41 22.41
C ALA A 11 -2.81 -27.50 20.88
N GLY A 12 -3.44 -26.48 20.26
CA GLY A 12 -3.68 -26.49 18.81
C GLY A 12 -3.78 -25.14 18.10
N GLY A 13 -3.56 -24.01 18.77
CA GLY A 13 -3.84 -22.67 18.20
C GLY A 13 -2.67 -21.94 17.54
N GLU A 14 -1.42 -22.19 17.95
CA GLU A 14 -0.31 -21.29 17.62
C GLU A 14 0.31 -21.47 16.22
N GLY A 15 0.18 -22.66 15.61
CA GLY A 15 0.64 -22.91 14.24
C GLY A 15 -0.25 -22.27 13.17
N SER A 16 -1.56 -22.20 13.44
CA SER A 16 -2.55 -21.84 12.42
C SER A 16 -2.46 -20.39 11.94
N SER A 17 -2.14 -19.44 12.81
CA SER A 17 -2.16 -18.01 12.46
C SER A 17 -0.93 -17.60 11.66
N ALA A 18 0.28 -17.97 12.10
CA ALA A 18 1.51 -17.66 11.38
C ALA A 18 1.56 -18.36 10.01
N GLU A 19 1.07 -19.60 9.92
CA GLU A 19 0.94 -20.33 8.65
C GLU A 19 -0.06 -19.65 7.69
N LEU A 20 -1.20 -19.16 8.20
CA LEU A 20 -2.16 -18.40 7.41
C LEU A 20 -1.52 -17.14 6.83
N TRP A 21 -0.84 -16.33 7.65
CA TRP A 21 -0.17 -15.12 7.16
C TRP A 21 0.96 -15.42 6.17
N THR A 22 1.73 -16.49 6.40
CA THR A 22 2.77 -16.94 5.47
C THR A 22 2.17 -17.35 4.13
N ARG A 23 1.04 -18.06 4.15
CA ARG A 23 0.31 -18.44 2.94
C ARG A 23 -0.22 -17.21 2.21
N LEU A 24 -0.83 -16.25 2.91
CA LEU A 24 -1.32 -15.01 2.30
C LEU A 24 -0.20 -14.22 1.66
N ALA A 25 0.93 -14.04 2.36
CA ALA A 25 2.11 -13.37 1.80
C ALA A 25 2.59 -14.04 0.50
N GLY A 26 2.61 -15.37 0.45
CA GLY A 26 3.02 -16.14 -0.73
C GLY A 26 2.07 -16.06 -1.92
N LEU A 27 0.83 -15.62 -1.71
CA LEU A 27 -0.18 -15.46 -2.77
C LEU A 27 -0.19 -14.05 -3.37
N VAL A 28 0.34 -13.04 -2.64
CA VAL A 28 0.36 -11.65 -3.11
C VAL A 28 1.54 -11.44 -4.08
N PRO A 29 1.29 -11.01 -5.34
CA PRO A 29 2.34 -10.89 -6.35
C PRO A 29 3.22 -9.65 -6.13
N VAL A 30 4.54 -9.84 -6.00
CA VAL A 30 5.54 -8.77 -5.81
C VAL A 30 6.70 -8.87 -6.78
N GLY A 31 7.42 -7.76 -6.95
CA GLY A 31 8.56 -7.62 -7.86
C GLY A 31 8.22 -7.83 -9.34
N ASP A 32 9.28 -7.99 -10.15
CA ASP A 32 9.18 -8.17 -11.60
C ASP A 32 8.49 -9.50 -11.97
N ALA A 33 8.80 -10.58 -11.23
CA ALA A 33 8.22 -11.90 -11.47
C ALA A 33 6.69 -11.94 -11.26
N GLY A 34 6.18 -11.01 -10.45
CA GLY A 34 4.75 -10.88 -10.15
C GLY A 34 3.97 -10.02 -11.14
N GLU A 35 4.61 -9.33 -12.10
CA GLU A 35 3.95 -8.31 -12.94
C GLU A 35 2.73 -8.84 -13.69
N VAL A 36 2.87 -9.95 -14.42
CA VAL A 36 1.78 -10.55 -15.20
C VAL A 36 0.66 -11.08 -14.29
N VAL A 37 1.02 -11.65 -13.13
CA VAL A 37 0.04 -12.17 -12.16
C VAL A 37 -0.73 -11.02 -11.53
N ARG A 38 -0.05 -9.93 -11.23
CA ARG A 38 -0.63 -8.72 -10.64
C ARG A 38 -1.57 -8.01 -11.59
N ALA A 39 -1.22 -7.87 -12.87
CA ALA A 39 -2.11 -7.32 -13.89
C ALA A 39 -3.39 -8.16 -14.04
N LYS A 40 -3.26 -9.49 -14.08
CA LYS A 40 -4.42 -10.39 -14.11
C LYS A 40 -5.28 -10.31 -12.85
N LEU A 41 -4.65 -10.16 -11.69
CA LEU A 41 -5.37 -9.99 -10.42
C LEU A 41 -6.12 -8.66 -10.40
N PHE A 42 -5.51 -7.59 -10.89
CA PHE A 42 -6.14 -6.28 -11.04
C PHE A 42 -7.39 -6.38 -11.95
N GLU A 43 -7.26 -6.97 -13.14
CA GLU A 43 -8.38 -7.20 -14.08
C GLU A 43 -9.49 -8.09 -13.49
N GLN A 44 -9.17 -8.96 -12.53
CA GLN A 44 -10.18 -9.80 -11.86
C GLN A 44 -10.91 -9.06 -10.74
N ILE A 45 -10.27 -8.06 -10.15
CA ILE A 45 -10.81 -7.24 -9.05
C ILE A 45 -11.61 -6.06 -9.59
N ASP A 46 -11.15 -5.44 -10.69
CA ASP A 46 -11.82 -4.41 -11.48
C ASP A 46 -13.09 -4.99 -12.11
N SER A 47 -14.18 -4.97 -11.34
CA SER A 47 -15.37 -5.75 -11.62
C SER A 47 -16.30 -5.10 -12.64
N ASP A 48 -16.24 -3.77 -12.73
CA ASP A 48 -16.95 -2.96 -13.72
C ASP A 48 -16.13 -2.60 -14.95
N ALA A 49 -14.84 -2.98 -14.97
CA ALA A 49 -13.88 -2.78 -16.05
C ALA A 49 -13.66 -1.31 -16.39
N ASP A 50 -13.65 -0.44 -15.38
CA ASP A 50 -13.43 0.99 -15.54
C ASP A 50 -11.93 1.37 -15.59
N GLY A 51 -11.05 0.41 -15.33
CA GLY A 51 -9.59 0.58 -15.34
C GLY A 51 -9.03 1.05 -14.00
N SER A 52 -9.84 1.07 -12.94
CA SER A 52 -9.46 1.36 -11.57
C SER A 52 -10.12 0.36 -10.61
N VAL A 53 -9.63 0.27 -9.38
CA VAL A 53 -10.24 -0.59 -8.35
C VAL A 53 -10.56 0.21 -7.10
N SER A 54 -11.81 0.18 -6.68
CA SER A 54 -12.25 0.78 -5.42
C SER A 54 -11.77 -0.03 -4.21
N LEU A 55 -11.77 0.57 -3.02
CA LEU A 55 -11.43 -0.15 -1.78
C LEU A 55 -12.33 -1.38 -1.56
N VAL A 56 -13.63 -1.25 -1.86
CA VAL A 56 -14.60 -2.34 -1.71
C VAL A 56 -14.27 -3.50 -2.64
N GLU A 57 -13.93 -3.21 -3.90
CA GLU A 57 -13.51 -4.24 -4.85
C GLU A 57 -12.24 -4.94 -4.39
N VAL A 58 -11.26 -4.20 -3.87
CA VAL A 58 -10.05 -4.81 -3.32
C VAL A 58 -10.40 -5.71 -2.12
N GLU A 59 -11.24 -5.27 -1.18
CA GLU A 59 -11.62 -6.07 -0.03
C GLU A 59 -12.31 -7.38 -0.42
N ASP A 60 -13.27 -7.32 -1.35
CA ASP A 60 -14.05 -8.48 -1.80
C ASP A 60 -13.23 -9.39 -2.74
N GLY A 61 -12.59 -8.78 -3.74
CA GLY A 61 -11.85 -9.46 -4.78
C GLY A 61 -10.58 -10.12 -4.27
N LEU A 62 -9.86 -9.47 -3.35
CA LEU A 62 -8.62 -10.03 -2.78
C LEU A 62 -8.93 -11.17 -1.80
N ALA A 63 -9.97 -11.05 -0.96
CA ALA A 63 -10.37 -12.16 -0.09
C ALA A 63 -10.71 -13.42 -0.89
N SER A 64 -11.46 -13.24 -1.98
CA SER A 64 -11.81 -14.30 -2.93
C SER A 64 -10.56 -14.88 -3.62
N ALA A 65 -9.71 -14.03 -4.19
CA ALA A 65 -8.51 -14.45 -4.93
C ALA A 65 -7.47 -15.16 -4.04
N LEU A 66 -7.37 -14.78 -2.77
CA LEU A 66 -6.47 -15.39 -1.80
C LEU A 66 -7.06 -16.67 -1.18
N GLY A 67 -8.30 -17.03 -1.51
CA GLY A 67 -8.98 -18.21 -0.98
C GLY A 67 -9.24 -18.12 0.53
N VAL A 68 -9.44 -16.90 1.03
CA VAL A 68 -9.91 -16.66 2.40
C VAL A 68 -11.42 -16.80 2.36
N ASP A 69 -11.94 -17.93 2.86
CA ASP A 69 -13.37 -18.22 2.87
C ASP A 69 -14.16 -17.01 3.40
N ALA A 70 -15.18 -16.58 2.64
CA ALA A 70 -16.06 -15.45 2.97
C ALA A 70 -16.76 -15.56 4.34
N GLY A 71 -16.73 -16.74 4.98
CA GLY A 71 -17.26 -17.00 6.32
C GLY A 71 -16.28 -16.74 7.47
N ARG A 72 -14.98 -16.55 7.21
CA ARG A 72 -13.96 -16.23 8.22
C ARG A 72 -13.40 -14.85 7.93
N ARG A 73 -14.06 -13.81 8.46
CA ARG A 73 -13.50 -12.46 8.43
C ARG A 73 -12.18 -12.45 9.17
N VAL A 74 -11.12 -12.10 8.44
CA VAL A 74 -9.81 -11.82 9.01
C VAL A 74 -9.78 -10.32 9.22
N GLU A 75 -10.31 -9.85 10.35
CA GLU A 75 -10.41 -8.42 10.68
C GLU A 75 -9.04 -7.73 10.56
N ALA A 76 -7.96 -8.41 10.97
CA ALA A 76 -6.59 -7.93 10.81
C ALA A 76 -6.17 -7.77 9.34
N LEU A 77 -6.71 -8.58 8.42
CA LEU A 77 -6.42 -8.48 6.98
C LEU A 77 -7.21 -7.32 6.37
N GLN A 78 -8.45 -7.10 6.78
CA GLN A 78 -9.22 -5.93 6.33
C GLN A 78 -8.52 -4.63 6.75
N ALA A 79 -8.13 -4.52 8.03
CA ALA A 79 -7.37 -3.38 8.52
C ALA A 79 -6.03 -3.20 7.77
N LEU A 80 -5.40 -4.30 7.34
CA LEU A 80 -4.18 -4.25 6.54
C LEU A 80 -4.46 -3.79 5.11
N ILE A 81 -5.56 -4.23 4.48
CA ILE A 81 -6.00 -3.81 3.14
C ILE A 81 -6.30 -2.32 3.12
N SER A 82 -7.12 -1.81 4.03
CA SER A 82 -7.45 -0.37 4.05
C SER A 82 -6.20 0.48 4.22
N ARG A 83 -5.25 0.05 5.06
CA ARG A 83 -3.98 0.76 5.25
C ARG A 83 -3.05 0.65 4.03
N ALA A 84 -3.02 -0.49 3.36
CA ALA A 84 -2.26 -0.68 2.13
C ALA A 84 -2.79 0.22 1.01
N PHE A 85 -4.10 0.36 0.92
CA PHE A 85 -4.80 1.22 -0.03
C PHE A 85 -4.48 2.69 0.23
N GLU A 86 -4.64 3.18 1.46
CA GLU A 86 -4.25 4.54 1.85
C GLU A 86 -2.77 4.83 1.57
N ALA A 87 -1.89 3.88 1.89
CA ALA A 87 -0.46 4.02 1.64
C ALA A 87 -0.13 4.08 0.14
N ALA A 88 -0.77 3.26 -0.68
CA ALA A 88 -0.60 3.27 -2.13
C ALA A 88 -0.94 4.64 -2.72
N LYS A 89 -2.11 5.18 -2.35
CA LYS A 89 -2.57 6.50 -2.80
C LYS A 89 -1.71 7.66 -2.31
N ALA A 90 -1.14 7.54 -1.11
CA ALA A 90 -0.26 8.56 -0.58
C ALA A 90 1.13 8.57 -1.25
N LEU A 91 1.55 7.43 -1.82
CA LEU A 91 2.87 7.24 -2.41
C LEU A 91 2.90 7.47 -3.91
N ASP A 92 1.81 7.18 -4.62
CA ASP A 92 1.72 7.62 -6.00
C ASP A 92 1.56 9.14 -6.03
N SER A 93 2.52 9.80 -6.67
CA SER A 93 2.58 11.24 -6.82
C SER A 93 2.18 11.68 -8.23
N SER A 94 1.67 10.73 -9.03
CA SER A 94 0.98 11.06 -10.28
C SER A 94 -0.25 11.91 -9.91
N ALA A 95 -0.21 13.19 -10.28
CA ALA A 95 -1.16 14.22 -9.86
C ALA A 95 -2.54 14.07 -10.54
N HIS A 96 -3.02 12.84 -10.69
CA HIS A 96 -4.34 12.58 -11.23
C HIS A 96 -5.36 12.57 -10.10
N VAL A 97 -6.35 13.45 -10.27
CA VAL A 97 -7.70 13.52 -9.67
C VAL A 97 -7.87 12.77 -8.34
N VAL A 98 -8.41 13.48 -7.34
CA VAL A 98 -8.97 12.91 -6.10
C VAL A 98 -10.13 11.96 -6.46
N ASN A 99 -9.82 10.82 -7.06
CA ASN A 99 -10.73 9.71 -7.26
C ASN A 99 -10.46 8.76 -6.11
N ASP A 100 -11.52 8.16 -5.57
CA ASP A 100 -11.40 7.28 -4.42
C ASP A 100 -10.78 5.91 -4.78
N ASP A 101 -10.58 5.66 -6.07
CA ASP A 101 -10.12 4.40 -6.64
C ASP A 101 -8.59 4.32 -6.76
N CYS A 102 -8.12 3.11 -7.06
CA CYS A 102 -6.71 2.73 -7.14
C CYS A 102 -6.36 2.29 -8.56
N SER A 103 -5.39 2.95 -9.19
CA SER A 103 -4.80 2.59 -10.48
C SER A 103 -3.97 1.31 -10.42
N LEU A 104 -3.52 0.79 -11.56
CA LEU A 104 -2.64 -0.39 -11.60
C LEU A 104 -1.27 -0.12 -10.93
N GLU A 105 -0.75 1.10 -11.06
CA GLU A 105 0.46 1.56 -10.39
C GLU A 105 0.29 1.58 -8.86
N GLU A 106 -0.79 2.18 -8.37
CA GLU A 106 -1.13 2.17 -6.94
C GLU A 106 -1.39 0.75 -6.45
N PHE A 107 -2.06 -0.10 -7.25
CA PHE A 107 -2.29 -1.50 -6.92
C PHE A 107 -0.98 -2.29 -6.82
N THR A 108 0.06 -1.89 -7.55
CA THR A 108 1.42 -2.43 -7.42
C THR A 108 2.03 -2.10 -6.07
N ILE A 109 1.85 -0.88 -5.59
CA ILE A 109 2.27 -0.47 -4.23
C ILE A 109 1.46 -1.24 -3.19
N LEU A 110 0.15 -1.36 -3.39
CA LEU A 110 -0.76 -2.10 -2.51
C LEU A 110 -0.33 -3.56 -2.37
N CYS A 111 -0.02 -4.26 -3.47
CA CYS A 111 0.47 -5.64 -3.42
C CYS A 111 1.80 -5.76 -2.66
N ALA A 112 2.76 -4.88 -2.92
CA ALA A 112 4.03 -4.85 -2.18
C ALA A 112 3.80 -4.62 -0.68
N TYR A 113 2.89 -3.72 -0.34
CA TYR A 113 2.51 -3.42 1.03
C TYR A 113 1.86 -4.62 1.72
N LEU A 114 0.89 -5.26 1.07
CA LEU A 114 0.18 -6.42 1.62
C LEU A 114 1.09 -7.63 1.82
N HIS A 115 1.97 -7.90 0.87
CA HIS A 115 2.97 -8.97 1.00
C HIS A 115 3.86 -8.74 2.24
N ALA A 116 4.36 -7.51 2.40
CA ALA A 116 5.19 -7.16 3.53
C ALA A 116 4.41 -7.19 4.85
N GLY A 117 3.19 -6.66 4.87
CA GLY A 117 2.30 -6.67 6.03
C GLY A 117 1.96 -8.09 6.49
N CYS A 118 1.57 -8.98 5.58
CA CYS A 118 1.31 -10.39 5.89
C CYS A 118 2.56 -11.07 6.45
N THR A 119 3.73 -10.82 5.84
CA THR A 119 5.01 -11.36 6.34
C THR A 119 5.30 -10.89 7.77
N LEU A 120 5.10 -9.61 8.07
CA LEU A 120 5.31 -9.05 9.41
C LEU A 120 4.27 -9.57 10.41
N CYS A 121 3.00 -9.70 10.02
CA CYS A 121 1.96 -10.35 10.85
C CYS A 121 2.32 -11.80 11.18
N ALA A 122 2.92 -12.54 10.24
CA ALA A 122 3.42 -13.90 10.50
C ALA A 122 4.54 -13.90 11.56
N LYS A 123 5.51 -12.97 11.45
CA LYS A 123 6.61 -12.84 12.42
C LYS A 123 6.13 -12.43 13.81
N LEU A 124 5.16 -11.52 13.86
CA LEU A 124 4.52 -11.04 15.09
C LEU A 124 3.47 -12.01 15.65
N ARG A 125 3.14 -13.07 14.92
CA ARG A 125 2.11 -14.06 15.27
C ARG A 125 0.75 -13.42 15.58
N VAL A 126 0.38 -12.42 14.78
CA VAL A 126 -0.89 -11.71 14.90
C VAL A 126 -2.02 -12.71 14.67
N THR A 127 -3.05 -12.70 15.51
CA THR A 127 -4.23 -13.53 15.25
C THR A 127 -5.11 -12.89 14.17
N PRO A 128 -5.75 -13.67 13.29
CA PRO A 128 -6.68 -13.18 12.27
C PRO A 128 -7.78 -12.26 12.83
N GLU A 129 -8.22 -12.51 14.06
CA GLU A 129 -9.28 -11.81 14.78
C GLU A 129 -8.79 -10.59 15.56
N ALA A 130 -7.48 -10.28 15.53
CA ALA A 130 -6.93 -9.12 16.22
C ALA A 130 -7.49 -7.83 15.59
N ASP A 131 -7.99 -6.93 16.44
CA ASP A 131 -8.43 -5.59 16.03
C ASP A 131 -7.24 -4.64 15.81
N ARG A 132 -6.12 -4.92 16.50
CA ARG A 132 -4.91 -4.10 16.53
C ARG A 132 -3.65 -4.97 16.62
N LEU A 133 -2.55 -4.41 16.16
CA LEU A 133 -1.24 -5.00 16.30
C LEU A 133 -0.70 -4.78 17.73
N PRO A 134 0.06 -5.73 18.28
CA PRO A 134 0.63 -5.57 19.60
C PRO A 134 1.63 -4.40 19.62
N ASN A 135 1.63 -3.62 20.70
CA ASN A 135 2.69 -2.67 20.95
C ASN A 135 4.04 -3.39 21.02
N LEU A 136 5.08 -2.76 20.48
CA LEU A 136 6.41 -3.31 20.41
C LEU A 136 7.34 -2.51 21.33
N GLY A 137 7.87 -3.18 22.35
CA GLY A 137 9.03 -2.70 23.08
C GLY A 137 10.31 -2.84 22.24
N GLN A 138 11.41 -2.27 22.73
CA GLN A 138 12.69 -2.22 22.00
C GLN A 138 13.18 -3.59 21.54
N GLN A 139 13.21 -4.56 22.46
CA GLN A 139 13.67 -5.91 22.15
C GLN A 139 12.78 -6.61 21.11
N ALA A 140 11.47 -6.39 21.17
CA ALA A 140 10.53 -6.96 20.20
C ALA A 140 10.74 -6.34 18.81
N LEU A 141 10.96 -5.02 18.74
CA LEU A 141 11.24 -4.32 17.49
C LEU A 141 12.60 -4.72 16.89
N GLU A 142 13.64 -4.84 17.71
CA GLU A 142 14.95 -5.35 17.29
C GLU A 142 14.86 -6.76 16.73
N SER A 143 14.14 -7.65 17.43
CA SER A 143 13.90 -9.02 16.99
C SER A 143 13.12 -9.06 15.67
N LEU A 144 12.07 -8.23 15.54
CA LEU A 144 11.30 -8.10 14.31
C LEU A 144 12.20 -7.65 13.16
N CYS A 145 12.96 -6.57 13.34
CA CYS A 145 13.88 -6.03 12.35
C CYS A 145 14.97 -7.01 11.93
N ALA A 146 15.49 -7.83 12.85
CA ALA A 146 16.46 -8.88 12.56
C ALA A 146 15.85 -10.07 11.80
N SER A 147 14.53 -10.25 11.88
CA SER A 147 13.80 -11.32 11.20
C SER A 147 13.30 -10.95 9.81
N ILE A 148 13.46 -9.68 9.40
CA ILE A 148 13.08 -9.18 8.08
C ILE A 148 13.95 -9.86 7.01
N PRO A 149 13.36 -10.31 5.89
CA PRO A 149 14.13 -10.90 4.81
C PRO A 149 15.17 -9.91 4.24
N SER A 150 16.41 -10.38 4.06
CA SER A 150 17.53 -9.53 3.61
C SER A 150 17.29 -8.88 2.24
N GLU A 151 16.49 -9.52 1.40
CA GLU A 151 16.07 -9.04 0.08
C GLU A 151 15.25 -7.75 0.15
N TRP A 152 14.60 -7.44 1.27
CA TRP A 152 13.88 -6.17 1.46
C TRP A 152 14.81 -4.99 1.65
N ARG A 153 16.12 -5.23 1.86
CA ARG A 153 17.16 -4.22 2.03
C ARG A 153 16.87 -3.20 3.14
N VAL A 154 16.09 -3.61 4.14
CA VAL A 154 15.84 -2.80 5.33
C VAL A 154 17.04 -2.93 6.27
N ASP A 155 17.81 -1.85 6.40
CA ASP A 155 18.86 -1.78 7.41
C ASP A 155 18.23 -1.69 8.80
N SER A 156 18.34 -2.75 9.59
CA SER A 156 17.73 -2.83 10.91
C SER A 156 18.18 -1.69 11.84
N SER A 157 19.43 -1.23 11.72
CA SER A 157 19.97 -0.15 12.56
C SER A 157 19.40 1.23 12.18
N ALA A 158 19.29 1.50 10.88
CA ALA A 158 18.69 2.73 10.36
C ALA A 158 17.19 2.77 10.63
N ALA A 159 16.49 1.65 10.45
CA ALA A 159 15.07 1.52 10.76
C ALA A 159 14.80 1.85 12.22
N LEU A 160 15.54 1.25 13.16
CA LEU A 160 15.44 1.53 14.59
C LEU A 160 15.73 3.01 14.92
N ALA A 161 16.78 3.60 14.33
CA ALA A 161 17.13 4.99 14.57
C ALA A 161 16.01 5.96 14.15
N ASP A 162 15.31 5.67 13.06
CA ASP A 162 14.20 6.50 12.61
C ASP A 162 12.93 6.25 13.41
N PHE A 163 12.71 5.04 13.92
CA PHE A 163 11.64 4.77 14.90
C PHE A 163 11.81 5.60 16.17
N VAL A 164 13.04 5.68 16.69
CA VAL A 164 13.38 6.52 17.85
C VAL A 164 13.01 7.99 17.58
N LYS A 165 13.28 8.50 16.38
CA LYS A 165 12.97 9.88 16.00
C LYS A 165 11.47 10.12 15.80
N LEU A 166 10.77 9.22 15.09
CA LEU A 166 9.36 9.37 14.72
C LEU A 166 8.42 9.30 15.92
N THR A 167 8.74 8.44 16.87
CA THR A 167 7.86 8.14 18.01
C THR A 167 8.21 8.96 19.25
N GLY A 168 9.33 9.70 19.20
CA GLY A 168 9.88 10.40 20.35
C GLY A 168 10.07 9.45 21.53
N TRP A 169 10.60 8.25 21.26
CA TRP A 169 10.67 7.01 22.06
C TRP A 169 11.10 7.24 23.53
N ALA A 170 10.27 7.92 24.30
CA ALA A 170 10.44 8.21 25.71
C ALA A 170 9.50 7.32 26.55
N ALA A 171 8.55 6.63 25.92
CA ALA A 171 7.47 5.86 26.56
C ALA A 171 7.70 4.34 26.61
N GLY A 172 8.83 3.82 26.13
CA GLY A 172 9.20 2.41 26.23
C GLY A 172 8.59 1.47 25.19
N GLU A 173 7.50 1.85 24.52
CA GLU A 173 6.82 1.07 23.48
C GLU A 173 6.38 1.92 22.29
N VAL A 174 6.28 1.29 21.12
CA VAL A 174 5.74 1.86 19.86
C VAL A 174 4.49 1.07 19.46
N ALA A 175 3.46 1.75 18.95
CA ALA A 175 2.28 1.06 18.41
C ALA A 175 2.67 0.13 17.27
N GLY A 176 2.22 -1.13 17.30
CA GLY A 176 2.60 -2.15 16.33
C GLY A 176 2.30 -1.75 14.88
N GLU A 177 1.21 -1.03 14.65
CA GLU A 177 0.81 -0.49 13.35
C GLU A 177 1.81 0.53 12.81
N GLN A 178 2.30 1.43 13.66
CA GLN A 178 3.29 2.43 13.26
C GLN A 178 4.62 1.76 12.92
N ALA A 179 5.01 0.77 13.73
CA ALA A 179 6.20 -0.03 13.50
C ALA A 179 6.13 -0.80 12.17
N VAL A 180 5.05 -1.55 11.96
CA VAL A 180 4.84 -2.32 10.74
C VAL A 180 4.78 -1.41 9.53
N HIS A 181 3.99 -0.34 9.56
CA HIS A 181 3.86 0.61 8.46
C HIS A 181 5.21 1.19 8.03
N ALA A 182 6.00 1.71 8.97
CA ALA A 182 7.28 2.32 8.64
C ALA A 182 8.38 1.31 8.25
N ILE A 183 8.27 0.03 8.65
CA ILE A 183 9.10 -1.04 8.09
C ILE A 183 8.72 -1.28 6.62
N ILE A 184 7.42 -1.40 6.33
CA ILE A 184 6.92 -1.66 4.97
C ILE A 184 7.35 -0.55 4.03
N LEU A 185 7.19 0.73 4.40
CA LEU A 185 7.61 1.87 3.58
C LEU A 185 9.10 1.82 3.20
N ARG A 186 9.96 1.28 4.06
CA ARG A 186 11.39 1.08 3.76
C ARG A 186 11.65 -0.10 2.84
N ALA A 187 10.81 -1.13 2.92
CA ALA A 187 10.91 -2.33 2.09
C ALA A 187 10.36 -2.12 0.67
N LEU A 188 9.44 -1.17 0.48
CA LEU A 188 8.76 -0.93 -0.80
C LEU A 188 9.71 -0.83 -2.01
N PRO A 189 10.81 -0.05 -1.98
CA PRO A 189 11.71 0.04 -3.14
C PRO A 189 12.35 -1.30 -3.56
N ALA A 190 12.45 -2.27 -2.64
CA ALA A 190 12.98 -3.59 -2.93
C ALA A 190 11.90 -4.60 -3.37
N LEU A 191 10.63 -4.33 -3.04
CA LEU A 191 9.48 -5.18 -3.34
C LEU A 191 8.75 -4.78 -4.61
N MET A 192 8.92 -3.54 -5.06
CA MET A 192 8.37 -3.04 -6.30
C MET A 192 9.19 -3.53 -7.51
N PRO A 193 8.55 -3.65 -8.70
CA PRO A 193 9.28 -3.93 -9.94
C PRO A 193 10.33 -2.85 -10.19
N ALA A 194 11.43 -3.23 -10.81
CA ALA A 194 12.48 -2.29 -11.17
C ALA A 194 11.89 -1.23 -12.12
N PRO A 195 12.17 0.06 -11.91
CA PRO A 195 11.74 1.06 -12.88
C PRO A 195 12.34 0.70 -14.24
N PRO A 196 11.60 0.89 -15.35
CA PRO A 196 12.13 0.61 -16.68
C PRO A 196 13.45 1.36 -16.85
N PRO A 197 14.47 0.74 -17.47
CA PRO A 197 15.76 1.40 -17.67
C PRO A 197 15.48 2.70 -18.43
N SER A 198 15.66 3.82 -17.74
CA SER A 198 15.37 5.13 -18.29
C SER A 198 16.16 5.23 -19.59
N THR A 199 15.46 5.23 -20.73
CA THR A 199 16.06 5.51 -22.03
C THR A 199 16.47 6.96 -21.95
N ALA A 200 17.67 7.21 -21.41
CA ALA A 200 18.35 8.48 -21.46
C ALA A 200 18.73 8.73 -22.93
N THR A 201 17.72 9.02 -23.76
CA THR A 201 17.89 9.66 -25.04
C THR A 201 18.48 11.02 -24.73
N GLY A 202 19.76 11.17 -25.07
CA GLY A 202 20.56 12.33 -24.76
C GLY A 202 19.85 13.63 -25.11
N ARG A 203 19.41 14.36 -24.09
CA ARG A 203 19.18 15.79 -24.21
C ARG A 203 20.55 16.44 -24.15
N ALA A 204 21.20 16.49 -25.32
CA ALA A 204 22.37 17.30 -25.53
C ALA A 204 22.08 18.70 -24.99
N THR A 205 22.96 19.18 -24.11
CA THR A 205 22.98 20.56 -23.62
C THR A 205 23.20 21.49 -24.81
N ALA A 206 22.13 21.90 -25.48
CA ALA A 206 22.13 23.07 -26.32
C ALA A 206 22.35 24.27 -25.39
N ARG A 207 23.61 24.72 -25.37
CA ARG A 207 24.07 25.99 -24.81
C ARG A 207 23.18 27.10 -25.33
N ALA A 208 22.24 27.57 -24.51
CA ALA A 208 21.44 28.74 -24.79
C ALA A 208 22.36 29.98 -24.78
N VAL A 209 22.59 30.50 -25.98
CA VAL A 209 23.10 31.85 -26.21
C VAL A 209 21.99 32.82 -25.80
N ALA A 210 22.37 33.86 -25.06
CA ALA A 210 21.49 34.92 -24.59
C ALA A 210 20.70 35.56 -25.75
N PRO A 211 19.39 35.84 -25.60
CA PRO A 211 18.70 36.72 -26.51
C PRO A 211 18.91 38.19 -26.10
N ALA A 212 19.35 38.99 -27.07
CA ALA A 212 19.30 40.44 -27.02
C ALA A 212 17.86 40.92 -27.30
N SER A 213 17.37 41.89 -26.52
CA SER A 213 16.25 42.76 -26.91
C SER A 213 16.63 43.58 -28.15
N PRO A 214 15.68 43.89 -29.05
CA PRO A 214 14.97 45.18 -29.01
C PRO A 214 13.49 45.09 -29.48
N GLU A 215 12.57 45.85 -28.86
CA GLU A 215 11.89 47.07 -29.37
C GLU A 215 10.65 46.83 -30.27
N GLU A 216 9.51 47.32 -29.74
CA GLU A 216 8.41 48.07 -30.38
C GLU A 216 7.65 47.49 -31.59
N ASP A 217 6.34 47.26 -31.46
CA ASP A 217 5.27 48.13 -32.01
C ASP A 217 3.89 47.45 -32.08
N GLU A 218 2.89 48.25 -31.68
CA GLU A 218 1.47 48.35 -32.09
C GLU A 218 0.75 47.18 -32.79
N GLU A 219 -0.42 46.78 -32.28
CA GLU A 219 -1.70 47.25 -32.85
C GLU A 219 -2.92 46.82 -32.02
N VAL A 220 -3.88 47.73 -32.00
CA VAL A 220 -5.20 47.71 -31.39
C VAL A 220 -6.18 46.94 -32.28
N VAL A 221 -7.04 46.10 -31.71
CA VAL A 221 -8.39 45.84 -32.27
C VAL A 221 -9.39 45.70 -31.12
N GLU A 222 -10.21 46.75 -30.96
CA GLU A 222 -11.54 46.68 -30.33
C GLU A 222 -12.53 46.14 -31.37
N GLU A 223 -13.57 45.43 -30.93
CA GLU A 223 -14.92 45.31 -31.52
C GLU A 223 -15.69 44.30 -30.62
N ASP A 224 -16.58 44.80 -29.76
CA ASP A 224 -18.04 44.98 -29.96
C ASP A 224 -18.80 43.64 -29.88
N GLU A 225 -19.52 43.42 -28.78
CA GLU A 225 -20.99 43.49 -28.66
C GLU A 225 -21.70 42.34 -29.39
N ASP A 226 -22.45 41.51 -28.65
CA ASP A 226 -23.86 41.30 -28.96
C ASP A 226 -24.60 40.53 -27.85
N GLU A 227 -25.84 41.00 -27.67
CA GLU A 227 -26.91 40.56 -26.80
C GLU A 227 -27.44 39.16 -27.18
N GLU A 228 -28.04 38.42 -26.25
CA GLU A 228 -29.49 38.21 -26.23
C GLU A 228 -29.95 37.16 -25.20
N GLU A 229 -31.15 37.44 -24.72
CA GLU A 229 -32.00 36.71 -23.79
C GLU A 229 -32.40 35.32 -24.29
N ALA A 230 -32.76 34.41 -23.37
CA ALA A 230 -33.92 33.55 -23.58
C ALA A 230 -34.49 33.00 -22.26
N GLU A 231 -35.80 33.21 -22.14
CA GLU A 231 -36.71 32.83 -21.08
C GLU A 231 -36.83 31.31 -20.81
N GLY A 232 -37.05 30.98 -19.54
CA GLY A 232 -38.32 30.39 -19.08
C GLY A 232 -38.77 29.02 -19.63
N ARG A 233 -38.89 28.03 -18.73
CA ARG A 233 -40.00 27.07 -18.76
C ARG A 233 -40.33 26.52 -17.37
N LYS A 234 -41.54 26.84 -16.91
CA LYS A 234 -42.30 26.13 -15.87
C LYS A 234 -42.98 24.90 -16.49
N ALA A 235 -43.10 23.82 -15.72
CA ALA A 235 -44.20 22.86 -15.75
C ALA A 235 -44.27 22.27 -14.31
N THR A 236 -45.25 22.60 -13.47
CA THR A 236 -46.59 21.96 -13.31
C THR A 236 -46.59 20.46 -13.55
#